data_AF-W1Y386-F1
#
_entry.id   AF-W1Y386-F1
#
_cell.length_a   1.000
_cell.length_b   1.000
_cell.length_c   1.000
_cell.angle_alpha   90.00
_cell.angle_beta   90.00
_cell.angle_gamma   90.00
#
_symmetry.space_group_name_H-M   'P 1'
#
loop_
_entity.id
_entity.type
_entity.pdbx_description
1 polymer ?
#
loop_
_entity_poly.entity_id
_entity_poly.type
_entity_poly.pdbx_seq_one_letter_code
_entity_poly.pdbx_strand_id
1 'polypeptide(L)'
;ASAVGFYTSGQFVGLAFLTPLLIWIQEMLSWHWVFIVTGGIGIIWSLIWFKVYQPPRLTKGISKAELDYIRDGGGLVDGDAPVKKE
;
A
#
# COMPACT_ATOMS: atom_id res chain seq x y z
N ALA A 1 -2.33 9.23 -14.91
CA ALA A 1 -3.78 9.03 -14.67
C ALA A 1 -4.12 7.57 -14.30
N SER A 2 -3.63 6.57 -15.04
CA SER A 2 -3.99 5.16 -14.84
C SER A 2 -3.67 4.58 -13.46
N ALA A 3 -2.51 4.93 -12.86
CA ALA A 3 -2.16 4.48 -11.51
C ALA A 3 -3.12 5.01 -10.43
N VAL A 4 -3.57 6.26 -10.57
CA VAL A 4 -4.58 6.85 -9.68
C VAL A 4 -5.94 6.18 -9.87
N GLY A 5 -6.33 5.96 -11.13
CA GLY A 5 -7.54 5.22 -11.46
C GLY A 5 -7.58 3.82 -10.84
N PHE A 6 -6.44 3.12 -10.79
CA PHE A 6 -6.36 1.76 -10.27
C PHE A 6 -6.69 1.65 -8.77
N TYR A 7 -6.04 2.45 -7.92
CA TYR A 7 -6.34 2.37 -6.48
C TYR A 7 -7.71 2.98 -6.15
N THR A 8 -8.15 3.99 -6.90
CA THR A 8 -9.45 4.61 -6.69
C THR A 8 -10.60 3.71 -7.13
N SER A 9 -10.46 2.90 -8.19
CA SER A 9 -11.47 1.89 -8.53
C SER A 9 -11.43 0.72 -7.55
N GLY A 10 -10.23 0.30 -7.14
CA GLY A 10 -10.02 -0.80 -6.20
C GLY A 10 -10.69 -0.58 -4.83
N GLN A 11 -10.80 0.65 -4.35
CA GLN A 11 -11.45 0.95 -3.07
C GLN A 11 -12.92 0.49 -3.03
N PHE A 12 -13.66 0.69 -4.13
CA PHE A 12 -15.09 0.33 -4.20
C PHE A 12 -15.28 -1.18 -4.27
N VAL A 13 -14.38 -1.86 -4.99
CA VAL A 13 -14.34 -3.33 -5.05
C VAL A 13 -14.06 -3.90 -3.66
N GLY A 14 -13.08 -3.33 -2.95
CA GLY A 14 -12.76 -3.72 -1.57
C GLY A 14 -13.97 -3.60 -0.65
N LEU A 15 -14.67 -2.46 -0.69
CA LEU A 15 -15.89 -2.26 0.10
C LEU A 15 -16.98 -3.27 -0.27
N ALA A 16 -17.21 -3.53 -1.56
CA ALA A 16 -18.24 -4.46 -2.00
C ALA A 16 -18.06 -5.88 -1.44
N PHE A 17 -16.82 -6.35 -1.26
CA PHE A 17 -16.54 -7.67 -0.70
C PHE A 17 -16.38 -7.66 0.82
N LEU A 18 -15.74 -6.63 1.37
CA LEU A 18 -15.47 -6.56 2.80
C LEU A 18 -16.74 -6.24 3.60
N THR A 19 -17.65 -5.41 3.10
CA THR A 19 -18.86 -5.05 3.84
C THR A 19 -19.73 -6.27 4.19
N PRO A 20 -20.09 -7.19 3.26
CA PRO A 20 -20.80 -8.43 3.61
C PRO A 20 -20.01 -9.33 4.56
N LEU A 21 -18.69 -9.43 4.38
CA LEU A 21 -17.83 -10.24 5.26
C LEU A 21 -17.85 -9.71 6.70
N LEU A 22 -17.77 -8.39 6.88
CA LEU A 22 -17.82 -7.75 8.19
C LEU A 22 -19.20 -7.89 8.84
N ILE A 23 -20.29 -7.78 8.07
CA ILE A 23 -21.65 -8.04 8.55
C ILE A 23 -21.77 -9.49 9.03
N TRP A 24 -21.24 -10.46 8.26
CA TRP A 24 -21.24 -11.86 8.65
C TRP A 24 -20.46 -12.12 9.95
N ILE A 25 -19.30 -11.46 10.12
CA ILE A 25 -18.52 -11.52 11.37
C ILE A 25 -19.31 -10.91 12.54
N GLN A 26 -19.99 -9.79 12.31
CA GLN A 26 -20.82 -9.12 13.32
C GLN A 26 -21.95 -10.04 13.82
N GLU A 27 -22.66 -10.71 12.92
CA GLU A 27 -23.76 -11.64 13.26
C GLU A 27 -23.28 -12.87 14.04
N MET A 28 -22.09 -13.39 13.72
CA MET A 28 -21.54 -14.60 14.35
C MET A 28 -20.83 -14.35 15.68
N LEU A 29 -20.02 -13.31 15.77
CA LEU A 29 -19.03 -13.12 16.85
C LEU A 29 -19.27 -11.86 17.68
N SER A 30 -20.24 -11.01 17.31
CA SER A 30 -20.51 -9.66 17.83
C SER A 30 -19.68 -8.55 17.16
N TRP A 31 -20.22 -7.33 17.24
CA TRP A 31 -19.65 -6.12 16.63
C TRP A 31 -18.22 -5.78 17.07
N HIS A 32 -17.81 -6.14 18.29
CA HIS A 32 -16.45 -5.89 18.78
C HIS A 32 -15.38 -6.55 17.88
N TRP A 33 -15.67 -7.73 17.33
CA TRP A 33 -14.73 -8.46 16.48
C TRP A 33 -14.52 -7.79 15.13
N VAL A 34 -15.49 -7.03 14.62
CA VAL A 34 -15.30 -6.22 13.40
C VAL A 34 -14.15 -5.23 13.59
N PHE A 35 -14.10 -4.56 14.75
CA PHE A 35 -13.02 -3.62 15.08
C PHE A 35 -11.70 -4.33 15.36
N ILE A 36 -11.71 -5.46 16.07
CA ILE A 36 -10.49 -6.22 16.37
C ILE A 36 -9.86 -6.77 15.09
N VAL A 37 -10.65 -7.32 14.18
CA VAL A 37 -10.16 -7.90 12.92
C VAL A 37 -9.63 -6.81 11.99
N THR A 38 -10.40 -5.74 11.77
CA THR A 38 -9.97 -4.64 10.89
C THR A 38 -8.75 -3.92 11.45
N GLY A 39 -8.73 -3.65 12.76
CA GLY A 39 -7.58 -3.06 13.45
C GLY A 39 -6.35 -3.97 13.41
N GLY A 40 -6.52 -5.28 13.67
CA GLY A 40 -5.44 -6.26 13.62
C GLY A 40 -4.82 -6.38 12.23
N ILE A 41 -5.64 -6.44 11.18
CA ILE A 41 -5.19 -6.44 9.79
C ILE A 41 -4.42 -5.14 9.48
N GLY A 42 -4.91 -3.99 9.95
CA GLY A 42 -4.24 -2.70 9.78
C GLY A 42 -2.86 -2.66 10.43
N ILE A 43 -2.71 -3.19 11.64
CA ILE A 43 -1.41 -3.26 12.34
C ILE A 43 -0.44 -4.17 11.58
N ILE A 44 -0.88 -5.37 11.18
CA ILE A 44 -0.05 -6.30 10.41
C ILE A 44 0.39 -5.65 9.09
N TRP A 45 -0.53 -4.99 8.39
CA TRP A 45 -0.23 -4.29 7.14
C TRP A 45 0.75 -3.14 7.35
N SER A 46 0.64 -2.38 8.43
CA SER A 46 1.60 -1.32 8.78
C SER A 46 3.01 -1.87 8.95
N LEU A 47 3.18 -3.04 9.58
CA LEU A 47 4.48 -3.67 9.76
C LEU A 47 5.05 -4.17 8.43
N ILE A 48 4.20 -4.75 7.58
CA ILE A 48 4.58 -5.18 6.23
C ILE A 48 5.04 -3.95 5.41
N TRP A 49 4.24 -2.88 5.42
CA TRP A 49 4.55 -1.64 4.72
C TRP A 49 5.88 -1.05 5.18
N PHE A 50 6.11 -0.97 6.49
CA PHE A 50 7.36 -0.46 7.05
C PHE A 50 8.60 -1.24 6.57
N LYS A 51 8.47 -2.55 6.34
CA LYS A 51 9.58 -3.39 5.85
C LYS A 51 9.74 -3.37 4.33
N VAL A 52 8.63 -3.30 3.58
CA VAL A 52 8.62 -3.48 2.12
C VAL A 52 8.73 -2.15 1.39
N TYR A 53 8.10 -1.08 1.90
CA TYR A 53 8.07 0.21 1.24
C TYR A 53 9.38 0.96 1.48
N GLN A 54 10.22 1.02 0.45
CA GLN A 54 11.46 1.79 0.42
C GLN A 54 11.47 2.68 -0.83
N PRO A 55 12.13 3.86 -0.78
CA PRO A 55 12.28 4.72 -1.96
C PRO A 55 12.90 3.94 -3.13
N PRO A 56 12.50 4.22 -4.40
CA PRO A 56 12.95 3.47 -5.57
C PRO A 56 14.46 3.28 -5.62
N ARG A 57 15.23 4.32 -5.26
CA ARG A 57 16.70 4.28 -5.19
C ARG A 57 17.28 3.30 -4.15
N LEU A 58 16.56 3.02 -3.07
CA LEU A 58 16.96 2.11 -2.00
C LEU A 58 16.31 0.73 -2.12
N THR A 59 15.36 0.56 -3.05
CA THR A 59 14.71 -0.71 -3.32
C THR A 59 15.71 -1.70 -3.90
N LYS A 60 16.12 -2.70 -3.11
CA LYS A 60 17.14 -3.71 -3.45
C LYS A 60 16.90 -4.51 -4.75
N GLY A 61 15.70 -4.47 -5.31
CA GLY A 61 15.30 -5.22 -6.50
C GLY A 61 15.07 -4.38 -7.76
N ILE A 62 15.26 -3.05 -7.72
CA ILE A 62 15.00 -2.22 -8.89
C ILE A 62 16.11 -2.37 -9.93
N SER A 63 15.74 -2.50 -11.20
CA SER A 63 16.70 -2.48 -12.30
C SER A 63 17.14 -1.04 -12.58
N LYS A 64 18.40 -0.83 -12.97
CA LYS A 64 18.89 0.49 -13.39
C LYS A 64 18.05 1.06 -14.54
N ALA A 65 17.61 0.21 -15.47
CA ALA A 65 16.77 0.62 -16.59
C ALA A 65 15.38 1.12 -16.14
N GLU A 66 14.81 0.53 -15.09
CA GLU A 66 13.53 0.96 -14.52
C GLU A 66 13.70 2.28 -13.74
N LEU A 67 14.80 2.42 -13.02
CA LEU A 67 15.16 3.64 -12.32
C LEU A 67 15.32 4.83 -13.28
N ASP A 68 16.00 4.61 -14.40
CA ASP A 68 16.20 5.63 -15.45
C ASP A 68 14.89 5.96 -16.16
N TYR A 69 14.03 4.97 -16.41
CA TYR A 69 12.68 5.20 -16.96
C TYR A 69 11.81 6.07 -16.04
N ILE A 70 11.84 5.82 -14.72
CA ILE A 70 11.12 6.63 -13.74
C ILE A 70 11.70 8.06 -13.69
N ARG A 71 13.03 8.20 -13.77
CA ARG A 71 13.70 9.50 -13.77
C ARG A 71 13.35 10.33 -15.01
N ASP A 72 13.39 9.72 -16.18
CA ASP A 72 13.10 10.37 -17.46
C ASP A 72 11.62 10.78 -17.56
N GLY A 73 10.72 9.97 -16.95
CA GLY A 73 9.31 10.31 -16.76
C GLY A 73 9.02 11.42 -15.74
N GLY A 74 10.06 12.05 -15.16
CA GLY A 74 9.91 13.12 -14.16
C GLY A 74 9.55 12.63 -12.75
N GLY A 75 9.68 11.33 -12.48
CA GLY A 75 9.39 10.73 -11.18
C GLY A 75 10.45 11.05 -10.13
N LEU A 76 10.02 11.21 -8.88
CA LEU A 76 10.92 11.40 -7.73
C LEU A 76 11.61 10.09 -7.36
N VAL A 77 12.79 9.88 -7.90
CA VAL A 77 13.59 8.66 -7.71
C VAL A 77 14.27 8.62 -6.34
N ASP A 78 14.62 9.80 -5.82
CA ASP A 78 15.35 9.96 -4.58
C ASP A 78 14.44 10.00 -3.34
N GLY A 79 13.14 10.31 -3.48
CA GLY A 79 12.24 10.45 -2.33
C GLY A 79 12.85 11.33 -1.21
N ASP A 80 12.76 10.86 0.04
CA ASP A 80 13.46 11.45 1.20
C ASP A 80 14.88 10.89 1.42
N ALA A 81 15.43 10.14 0.46
CA ALA A 81 16.77 9.61 0.59
C ALA A 81 17.78 10.77 0.65
N PRO A 82 18.76 10.72 1.58
CA PRO A 82 19.74 11.79 1.70
C PRO A 82 20.45 11.97 0.37
N VAL A 83 20.41 13.20 -0.15
CA VAL A 83 21.10 13.59 -1.39
C VAL A 83 22.58 13.23 -1.21
N LYS A 84 23.07 12.31 -2.04
CA LYS A 84 24.50 11.99 -2.13
C LYS A 84 25.21 13.26 -2.61
N LYS A 85 25.77 14.03 -1.69
CA LYS A 85 26.74 15.08 -2.03
C LYS A 85 27.99 14.38 -2.56
N GLU A 86 28.26 14.55 -3.85
CA GLU A 86 29.57 14.30 -4.44
C GLU A 86 30.50 15.47 -4.16
#